data_AF-A0A413YPZ2-F1
#
_entry.id   AF-A0A413YPZ2-F1
#
_cell.length_a   1.000
_cell.length_b   1.000
_cell.length_c   1.000
_cell.angle_alpha   90.00
_cell.angle_beta   90.00
_cell.angle_gamma   90.00
#
_symmetry.space_group_name_H-M   'P 1'
#
loop_
_entity.id
_entity.type
_entity.pdbx_description
1 polymer ?
#
loop_
_entity_poly.entity_id
_entity_poly.type
_entity_poly.pdbx_seq_one_letter_code
_entity_poly.pdbx_strand_id
1 'polypeptide(L)'
;MFLSDGHAPMDNNYAEQAIRPFTIGRKNFVMIESSNGAKASAILYSLVETAKANMINTFEYFNLLLTEISKHMDDKDLRFIDDLLSWSPRVQKECPSRYKKS
;
A
#
# COMPACT_ATOMS: atom_id res chain seq x y z
N MET A 1 6.31 21.01 17.81
CA MET A 1 5.26 20.02 17.49
C MET A 1 5.00 19.09 18.66
N PHE A 2 6.00 18.37 19.23
CA PHE A 2 5.81 17.53 20.43
C PHE A 2 5.41 18.27 21.72
N LEU A 3 5.87 19.50 21.92
CA LEU A 3 5.49 20.35 23.06
C LEU A 3 4.09 20.96 22.92
N SER A 4 3.45 20.81 21.76
CA SER A 4 2.21 21.49 21.39
C SER A 4 1.01 20.55 21.33
N ASP A 5 1.26 19.24 21.14
CA ASP A 5 0.23 18.21 21.02
C ASP A 5 0.70 16.92 21.71
N GLY A 6 0.02 16.55 22.80
CA GLY A 6 0.38 15.39 23.65
C GLY A 6 0.05 14.03 23.04
N HIS A 7 -0.59 14.02 21.88
CA HIS A 7 -0.88 12.80 21.12
C HIS A 7 0.29 12.33 20.25
N ALA A 8 1.28 13.18 20.03
CA ALA A 8 2.48 12.84 19.26
C ALA A 8 3.47 12.09 20.17
N PRO A 9 3.77 10.80 19.91
CA PRO A 9 4.78 10.07 20.67
C PRO A 9 6.15 10.77 20.55
N MET A 10 6.91 10.76 21.64
CA MET A 10 8.25 11.37 21.68
C MET A 10 9.26 10.57 20.84
N ASP A 11 8.99 9.30 20.61
CA ASP A 11 9.81 8.38 19.85
C ASP A 11 9.33 8.18 18.42
N ASN A 12 10.27 8.10 17.48
CA ASN A 12 10.02 7.88 16.06
C ASN A 12 9.91 6.37 15.70
N ASN A 13 9.79 5.51 16.70
CA ASN A 13 9.92 4.05 16.54
C ASN A 13 8.89 3.47 15.56
N TYR A 14 7.66 4.01 15.54
CA TYR A 14 6.62 3.60 14.59
C TYR A 14 7.03 3.87 13.14
N ALA A 15 7.54 5.08 12.85
CA ALA A 15 7.99 5.42 11.51
C ALA A 15 9.24 4.62 11.10
N GLU A 16 10.16 4.38 12.04
CA GLU A 16 11.32 3.54 11.81
C GLU A 16 10.95 2.08 11.52
N GLN A 17 9.94 1.53 12.21
CA GLN A 17 9.43 0.20 11.92
C GLN A 17 8.75 0.12 10.56
N ALA A 18 7.99 1.14 10.17
CA ALA A 18 7.35 1.20 8.85
C ALA A 18 8.37 1.28 7.70
N ILE A 19 9.50 1.97 7.88
CA ILE A 19 10.52 2.12 6.82
C ILE A 19 11.55 0.97 6.78
N ARG A 20 11.69 0.20 7.86
CA ARG A 20 12.63 -0.94 7.96
C ARG A 20 12.48 -1.99 6.85
N PRO A 21 11.28 -2.47 6.49
CA PRO A 21 11.12 -3.43 5.39
C PRO A 21 11.64 -2.89 4.06
N PHE A 22 11.48 -1.58 3.81
CA PHE A 22 11.95 -0.92 2.62
C PHE A 22 13.48 -0.75 2.61
N THR A 23 14.10 -0.38 3.75
CA THR A 23 15.57 -0.28 3.85
C THR A 23 16.27 -1.63 3.77
N ILE A 24 15.67 -2.70 4.30
CA ILE A 24 16.19 -4.07 4.16
C ILE A 24 16.01 -4.56 2.71
N GLY A 25 14.85 -4.29 2.11
CA GLY A 25 14.54 -4.64 0.71
C GLY A 25 15.46 -3.96 -0.32
N ARG A 26 15.97 -2.75 -0.03
CA ARG A 26 16.96 -2.05 -0.88
C ARG A 26 18.18 -2.88 -1.25
N LYS A 27 18.66 -3.73 -0.34
CA LYS A 27 19.79 -4.62 -0.61
C LYS A 27 19.42 -5.75 -1.58
N ASN A 28 18.14 -6.12 -1.65
CA ASN A 28 17.60 -7.10 -2.61
C ASN A 28 17.11 -6.47 -3.92
N PHE A 29 16.96 -5.14 -3.98
CA PHE A 29 16.66 -4.39 -5.21
C PHE A 29 17.91 -4.14 -6.06
N VAL A 30 18.74 -5.17 -6.27
CA VAL A 30 19.96 -5.09 -7.08
C VAL A 30 19.66 -4.66 -8.54
N MET A 31 18.38 -4.74 -8.98
CA MET A 31 17.91 -4.32 -10.30
C MET A 31 17.25 -2.93 -10.38
N ILE A 32 17.19 -2.17 -9.27
CA ILE A 32 16.70 -0.77 -9.31
C ILE A 32 17.89 0.17 -9.51
N GLU A 33 18.51 0.13 -10.69
CA GLU A 33 19.55 1.11 -11.07
C GLU A 33 18.95 2.40 -11.65
N SER A 34 17.69 2.36 -12.09
CA SER A 34 17.01 3.49 -12.72
C SER A 34 16.06 4.22 -11.78
N SER A 35 15.99 5.55 -11.91
CA SER A 35 15.05 6.40 -11.16
C SER A 35 13.58 6.00 -11.38
N ASN A 36 13.25 5.45 -12.55
CA ASN A 36 11.92 4.94 -12.86
C ASN A 36 11.61 3.65 -12.08
N GLY A 37 12.59 2.75 -11.93
CA GLY A 37 12.44 1.56 -11.09
C GLY A 37 12.22 1.93 -9.62
N ALA A 38 12.96 2.93 -9.13
CA ALA A 38 12.82 3.39 -7.75
C ALA A 38 11.43 3.96 -7.47
N LYS A 39 10.89 4.75 -8.42
CA LYS A 39 9.52 5.27 -8.34
C LYS A 39 8.48 4.15 -8.36
N ALA A 40 8.59 3.20 -9.29
CA ALA A 40 7.66 2.08 -9.39
C ALA A 40 7.62 1.25 -8.11
N SER A 41 8.79 0.94 -7.53
CA SER A 41 8.86 0.21 -6.27
C SER A 41 8.29 1.01 -5.11
N ALA A 42 8.58 2.31 -5.00
CA ALA A 42 7.99 3.16 -3.96
C ALA A 42 6.46 3.16 -4.02
N ILE A 43 5.87 3.20 -5.22
CA ILE A 43 4.41 3.11 -5.42
C ILE A 43 3.89 1.74 -4.96
N LEU A 44 4.51 0.64 -5.40
CA LEU A 44 4.11 -0.72 -5.01
C LEU A 44 4.14 -0.92 -3.49
N TYR A 45 5.22 -0.47 -2.82
CA TYR A 45 5.32 -0.55 -1.36
C TYR A 45 4.27 0.30 -0.67
N SER A 46 3.99 1.50 -1.17
CA SER A 46 2.94 2.36 -0.62
C SER A 46 1.57 1.69 -0.70
N LEU A 47 1.25 1.03 -1.82
CA LEU A 47 0.01 0.26 -1.99
C LEU A 47 -0.07 -0.94 -1.03
N VAL A 48 1.03 -1.69 -0.89
CA VAL A 48 1.12 -2.82 0.05
C VAL A 48 0.86 -2.36 1.49
N GLU A 49 1.54 -1.30 1.93
CA GLU A 49 1.40 -0.79 3.29
C GLU A 49 0.00 -0.20 3.53
N THR A 50 -0.59 0.46 2.53
CA THR A 50 -1.99 0.94 2.61
C THR A 50 -2.98 -0.22 2.73
N ALA A 51 -2.79 -1.30 1.96
CA ALA A 51 -3.62 -2.50 2.05
C ALA A 51 -3.49 -3.20 3.42
N LYS A 52 -2.29 -3.26 3.99
CA LYS A 52 -2.06 -3.77 5.34
C LYS A 52 -2.73 -2.89 6.40
N ALA A 53 -2.61 -1.56 6.29
CA ALA A 53 -3.25 -0.61 7.20
C ALA A 53 -4.78 -0.74 7.19
N ASN A 54 -5.36 -1.03 6.02
CA ASN A 54 -6.79 -1.30 5.88
C ASN A 54 -7.20 -2.74 6.19
N MET A 55 -6.26 -3.57 6.68
CA MET A 55 -6.52 -4.96 7.09
C MET A 55 -7.22 -5.78 5.99
N ILE A 56 -6.71 -5.71 4.76
CA ILE A 56 -7.17 -6.54 3.64
C ILE A 56 -6.05 -7.48 3.18
N ASN A 57 -6.43 -8.60 2.57
CA ASN A 57 -5.45 -9.53 2.01
C ASN A 57 -4.74 -8.88 0.81
N THR A 58 -3.47 -8.53 0.99
CA THR A 58 -2.68 -7.83 -0.04
C THR A 58 -2.60 -8.60 -1.36
N PHE A 59 -2.49 -9.94 -1.32
CA PHE A 59 -2.36 -10.74 -2.54
C PHE A 59 -3.66 -10.74 -3.37
N GLU A 60 -4.80 -10.94 -2.70
CA GLU A 60 -6.11 -10.89 -3.35
C GLU A 60 -6.41 -9.48 -3.87
N TYR A 61 -6.04 -8.46 -3.11
CA TYR A 61 -6.18 -7.07 -3.51
C TYR A 61 -5.40 -6.75 -4.80
N PHE A 62 -4.14 -7.20 -4.92
CA PHE A 62 -3.37 -7.00 -6.16
C PHE A 62 -3.95 -7.77 -7.35
N ASN A 63 -4.43 -9.01 -7.14
CA ASN A 63 -5.08 -9.76 -8.22
C ASN A 63 -6.32 -9.01 -8.73
N LEU A 64 -7.14 -8.48 -7.81
CA LEU A 64 -8.31 -7.70 -8.15
C LEU A 64 -7.93 -6.40 -8.89
N LEU A 65 -6.97 -5.65 -8.36
CA LEU A 65 -6.45 -4.42 -8.98
C LEU A 65 -5.98 -4.68 -10.41
N LEU A 66 -5.09 -5.66 -10.61
CA LEU A 66 -4.52 -5.95 -11.92
C LEU A 66 -5.57 -6.46 -12.91
N THR A 67 -6.56 -7.22 -12.43
CA THR A 67 -7.67 -7.71 -13.26
C THR A 67 -8.59 -6.58 -13.70
N GLU A 68 -8.96 -5.67 -12.80
CA GLU A 68 -9.88 -4.59 -13.11
C GLU A 68 -9.22 -3.47 -13.93
N ILE A 69 -7.98 -3.09 -13.60
CA ILE A 69 -7.21 -2.10 -14.36
C ILE A 69 -7.04 -2.55 -15.82
N SER A 70 -6.82 -3.85 -16.06
CA SER A 70 -6.68 -4.40 -17.41
C SER A 70 -7.97 -4.25 -18.24
N LYS A 71 -9.15 -4.20 -17.62
CA LYS A 71 -10.44 -4.02 -18.32
C LYS A 71 -10.70 -2.57 -18.71
N HIS A 72 -10.11 -1.62 -17.98
CA HIS A 72 -10.32 -0.18 -18.15
C HIS A 72 -9.11 0.51 -18.80
N MET A 73 -8.22 -0.23 -19.44
CA MET A 73 -6.98 0.31 -20.01
C MET A 73 -7.22 1.29 -21.17
N ASP A 74 -8.32 1.12 -21.90
CA ASP A 74 -8.75 2.00 -23.00
C ASP A 74 -9.75 3.09 -22.57
N ASP A 75 -10.22 3.04 -21.32
CA ASP A 75 -11.22 3.97 -20.79
C ASP A 75 -10.56 5.29 -20.36
N LYS A 76 -11.18 6.42 -20.72
CA LYS A 76 -10.72 7.76 -20.31
C LYS A 76 -11.26 8.18 -18.94
N ASP A 77 -12.29 7.49 -18.43
CA ASP A 77 -12.92 7.81 -17.16
C ASP A 77 -12.22 7.08 -16.00
N LEU A 78 -11.64 7.85 -15.08
CA LEU A 78 -10.88 7.33 -13.93
C LEU A 78 -11.75 7.06 -12.69
N ARG A 79 -13.08 7.21 -12.80
CA ARG A 79 -14.00 7.11 -11.65
C ARG A 79 -14.01 5.70 -11.04
N PHE A 80 -13.76 4.66 -11.82
CA PHE A 80 -13.68 3.28 -11.35
C PHE A 80 -12.56 3.05 -10.33
N ILE A 81 -11.54 3.93 -10.29
CA ILE A 81 -10.42 3.81 -9.35
C ILE A 81 -10.90 3.99 -7.92
N ASP A 82 -11.91 4.83 -7.67
CA ASP A 82 -12.44 5.08 -6.32
C ASP A 82 -13.00 3.80 -5.68
N ASP A 83 -13.69 2.99 -6.49
CA ASP A 83 -14.20 1.68 -6.08
C ASP A 83 -13.09 0.63 -5.88
N LEU A 84 -11.89 0.89 -6.39
CA LEU A 84 -10.71 0.01 -6.32
C LEU A 84 -9.77 0.37 -5.16
N LEU A 85 -10.05 1.45 -4.43
CA LEU A 85 -9.26 1.86 -3.27
C LEU A 85 -9.41 0.84 -2.14
N SER A 86 -8.33 0.64 -1.38
CA SER A 86 -8.27 -0.39 -0.34
C SER A 86 -9.28 -0.20 0.81
N TRP A 87 -9.86 0.98 0.96
CA TRP A 87 -10.93 1.27 1.92
C TRP A 87 -12.33 1.18 1.32
N SER A 88 -12.49 0.89 0.02
CA SER A 88 -13.81 0.80 -0.60
C SER A 88 -14.60 -0.39 -0.05
N PRO A 89 -15.95 -0.30 0.05
CA PRO A 89 -16.78 -1.40 0.53
C PRO A 89 -16.68 -2.65 -0.34
N ARG A 90 -16.44 -2.48 -1.65
CA ARG A 90 -16.26 -3.56 -2.63
C ARG A 90 -15.02 -4.38 -2.30
N VAL A 91 -13.88 -3.71 -2.16
CA VAL A 91 -12.59 -4.36 -1.87
C VAL A 91 -12.59 -5.02 -0.50
N GLN A 92 -13.18 -4.39 0.52
CA GLN A 92 -13.29 -4.99 1.86
C GLN A 92 -14.10 -6.29 1.86
N LYS A 93 -15.12 -6.40 1.00
CA LYS A 93 -15.95 -7.61 0.86
C LYS A 93 -15.23 -8.71 0.08
N GLU A 94 -14.53 -8.36 -0.99
CA GLU A 94 -13.88 -9.31 -1.89
C GLU A 94 -12.53 -9.82 -1.37
N CYS A 95 -11.83 -9.04 -0.54
CA CYS A 95 -10.48 -9.35 -0.05
C CYS A 95 -10.39 -9.31 1.50
N PRO A 96 -11.12 -10.18 2.22
CA PRO A 96 -11.07 -10.20 3.67
C PRO A 96 -9.67 -10.58 4.18
N SER A 97 -9.16 -9.86 5.19
CA SER A 97 -7.88 -10.23 5.81
C SER A 97 -7.93 -11.63 6.42
N ARG A 98 -6.90 -12.43 6.17
CA ARG A 98 -6.67 -13.72 6.85
C ARG A 98 -6.31 -13.58 8.33
N TYR A 99 -5.88 -12.41 8.76
CA TYR A 99 -5.54 -12.13 10.15
C TYR A 99 -6.77 -11.65 10.91
N LYS A 100 -7.16 -12.38 11.96
CA LYS A 100 -8.23 -11.98 12.89
C LYS A 100 -7.75 -10.81 13.76
N LYS A 101 -8.66 -9.88 14.09
CA LYS A 101 -8.43 -8.87 15.13
C LYS A 101 -7.98 -9.57 16.41
N SER A 102 -6.77 -9.30 16.86
CA SER A 102 -6.35 -9.64 18.22
C SER A 102 -6.98 -8.68 19.22
#